data_AF-A0A1V4JX73-F1
#
_entry.id   AF-A0A1V4JX73-F1
#
_cell.length_a   1.000
_cell.length_b   1.000
_cell.length_c   1.000
_cell.angle_alpha   90.00
_cell.angle_beta   90.00
_cell.angle_gamma   90.00
#
_symmetry.space_group_name_H-M   'P 1'
#
loop_
_entity.id
_entity.type
_entity.pdbx_description
1 polymer ?
#
loop_
_entity_poly.entity_id
_entity_poly.type
_entity_poly.pdbx_seq_one_letter_code
_entity_poly.pdbx_strand_id
1 'polypeptide(L)'
;MERRVAERVRGALGPLGFEAHAFKVGWYNAVLQPAFHLPYPDDTLAFVVLSTPSMFDKALKPFVNKEWLEIIRDPVDQCVSHHLSRMKEKFPDQRIDIIFDYEILPSRKPKFLAQTAAHVAGAAYYYQRKDVKLDPWGKKLLGQDQTW
;
A
#
# COMPACT_ATOMS: atom_id res chain seq x y z
N MET A 1 -18.36 12.78 -6.40
CA MET A 1 -18.35 11.33 -6.12
C MET A 1 -17.09 10.93 -5.34
N GLU A 2 -15.90 11.28 -5.85
CA GLU A 2 -14.59 10.93 -5.25
C GLU A 2 -14.42 11.35 -3.79
N ARG A 3 -14.81 12.59 -3.42
CA ARG A 3 -14.75 13.06 -2.01
C ARG A 3 -15.52 12.18 -1.04
N ARG A 4 -16.74 11.75 -1.41
CA ARG A 4 -17.58 10.88 -0.56
C ARG A 4 -16.97 9.49 -0.37
N VAL A 5 -16.35 8.94 -1.42
CA VAL A 5 -15.62 7.66 -1.34
C VAL A 5 -14.42 7.82 -0.41
N ALA A 6 -13.62 8.87 -0.60
CA ALA A 6 -12.45 9.14 0.24
C ALA A 6 -12.82 9.33 1.72
N GLU A 7 -13.88 10.07 2.04
CA GLU A 7 -14.38 10.24 3.40
C GLU A 7 -14.83 8.91 4.02
N ARG A 8 -15.53 8.06 3.26
CA ARG A 8 -15.92 6.73 3.75
C ARG A 8 -14.72 5.82 3.99
N VAL A 9 -13.73 5.80 3.10
CA VAL A 9 -12.50 5.01 3.28
C VAL A 9 -11.76 5.48 4.52
N ARG A 10 -11.51 6.79 4.66
CA ARG A 10 -10.84 7.37 5.83
C ARG A 10 -11.62 7.13 7.12
N GLY A 11 -12.94 7.28 7.10
CA GLY A 11 -13.81 7.02 8.26
C GLY A 11 -13.83 5.54 8.67
N ALA A 12 -13.67 4.62 7.72
CA ALA A 12 -13.59 3.19 8.01
C ALA A 12 -12.23 2.75 8.58
N LEU A 13 -11.15 3.34 8.09
CA LEU A 13 -9.77 2.90 8.36
C LEU A 13 -9.06 3.75 9.44
N GLY A 14 -9.38 5.04 9.53
CA GLY A 14 -8.78 5.99 10.48
C GLY A 14 -8.88 5.56 11.96
N PRO A 15 -10.05 5.12 12.46
CA PRO A 15 -10.18 4.65 13.84
C PRO A 15 -9.29 3.43 14.18
N LEU A 16 -8.87 2.68 13.17
CA LEU A 16 -8.02 1.49 13.30
C LEU A 16 -6.52 1.82 13.17
N GLY A 17 -6.17 3.10 13.01
CA GLY A 17 -4.77 3.53 12.91
C GLY A 17 -4.20 3.48 11.50
N PHE A 18 -5.04 3.49 10.47
CA PHE A 18 -4.62 3.59 9.08
C PHE A 18 -4.87 4.98 8.49
N GLU A 19 -4.02 5.39 7.57
CA GLU A 19 -4.25 6.55 6.70
C GLU A 19 -4.51 6.10 5.28
N ALA A 20 -5.40 6.79 4.57
CA ALA A 20 -5.70 6.52 3.17
C ALA A 20 -5.57 7.80 2.34
N HIS A 21 -4.74 7.76 1.30
CA HIS A 21 -4.45 8.90 0.44
C HIS A 21 -4.81 8.57 -1.00
N ALA A 22 -5.60 9.45 -1.63
CA ALA A 22 -6.14 9.22 -2.97
C ALA A 22 -5.12 9.63 -4.03
N PHE A 23 -5.06 8.87 -5.13
CA PHE A 23 -4.31 9.22 -6.33
C PHE A 23 -5.00 8.67 -7.58
N LYS A 24 -4.64 9.21 -8.75
CA LYS A 24 -5.05 8.65 -10.04
C LYS A 24 -4.03 7.62 -10.51
N VAL A 25 -4.49 6.49 -11.07
CA VAL A 25 -3.59 5.47 -11.64
C VAL A 25 -2.63 6.07 -12.67
N GLY A 26 -3.06 7.05 -13.47
CA GLY A 26 -2.22 7.76 -14.42
C GLY A 26 -1.01 8.46 -13.77
N TRP A 27 -1.14 8.99 -12.55
CA TRP A 27 -0.02 9.62 -11.84
C TRP A 27 1.05 8.60 -11.44
N TYR A 28 0.62 7.41 -11.05
CA TYR A 28 1.51 6.30 -10.70
C TYR A 28 2.20 5.72 -11.95
N ASN A 29 1.44 5.46 -13.03
CA ASN A 29 1.98 4.90 -14.26
C ASN A 29 2.95 5.88 -14.96
N ALA A 30 2.69 7.19 -14.91
CA ALA A 30 3.52 8.21 -15.57
C ALA A 30 4.97 8.27 -15.06
N VAL A 31 5.24 7.82 -13.84
CA VAL A 31 6.59 7.85 -13.22
C VAL A 31 7.31 6.50 -13.25
N LEU A 32 6.72 5.49 -13.92
CA LEU A 32 7.23 4.12 -13.94
C LEU A 32 7.40 3.58 -15.36
N GLN A 33 8.28 2.59 -15.48
CA GLN A 33 8.40 1.81 -16.71
C GLN A 33 7.15 0.96 -16.95
N PRO A 34 6.79 0.64 -18.21
CA PRO A 34 5.59 -0.13 -18.55
C PRO A 34 5.45 -1.45 -17.80
N ALA A 35 6.56 -2.10 -17.48
CA ALA A 35 6.58 -3.36 -16.72
C ALA A 35 6.02 -3.27 -15.28
N PHE A 36 5.83 -2.06 -14.74
CA PHE A 36 5.26 -1.80 -13.42
C PHE A 36 3.93 -1.03 -13.49
N HIS A 37 3.36 -0.84 -14.69
CA HIS A 37 2.09 -0.15 -14.85
C HIS A 37 0.96 -0.98 -14.25
N LEU A 38 0.07 -0.31 -13.53
CA LEU A 38 -1.19 -0.91 -13.11
C LEU A 38 -2.13 -0.97 -14.33
N PRO A 39 -2.78 -2.12 -14.59
CA PRO A 39 -3.59 -2.34 -15.79
C PRO A 39 -5.00 -1.74 -15.66
N TYR A 40 -5.09 -0.46 -15.31
CA TYR A 40 -6.35 0.29 -15.19
C TYR A 40 -6.26 1.60 -15.98
N PRO A 41 -7.41 2.16 -16.42
CA PRO A 41 -7.44 3.49 -17.05
C PRO A 41 -6.80 4.58 -16.18
N ASP A 42 -6.19 5.59 -16.80
CA ASP A 42 -5.45 6.64 -16.08
C ASP A 42 -6.32 7.41 -15.07
N ASP A 43 -7.60 7.63 -15.37
CA ASP A 43 -8.57 8.31 -14.50
C ASP A 43 -9.15 7.42 -13.40
N THR A 44 -8.68 6.17 -13.26
CA THR A 44 -9.10 5.29 -12.17
C THR A 44 -8.65 5.85 -10.82
N LEU A 45 -9.61 6.01 -9.91
CA LEU A 45 -9.36 6.39 -8.52
C LEU A 45 -8.73 5.23 -7.75
N ALA A 46 -7.57 5.48 -7.15
CA ALA A 46 -6.89 4.56 -6.26
C ALA A 46 -6.64 5.21 -4.89
N PHE A 47 -6.43 4.37 -3.88
CA PHE A 47 -6.02 4.79 -2.54
C PHE A 47 -4.77 4.01 -2.14
N VAL A 48 -3.74 4.70 -1.67
CA VAL A 48 -2.65 4.07 -0.91
C VAL A 48 -3.02 4.10 0.56
N VAL A 49 -2.90 2.95 1.23
CA VAL A 49 -3.19 2.81 2.65
C VAL A 49 -1.89 2.59 3.40
N LEU A 50 -1.66 3.36 4.45
CA LEU A 50 -0.49 3.24 5.32
C LEU A 50 -0.92 2.94 6.75
N SER A 51 -0.20 2.06 7.43
CA SER A 51 -0.35 1.87 8.87
C SER A 51 0.42 2.96 9.62
N THR A 52 -0.26 3.62 10.56
CA THR A 52 0.40 4.47 11.56
C THR A 52 0.85 3.61 12.75
N PRO A 53 1.73 4.11 13.63
CA PRO A 53 2.08 3.39 14.85
C PRO A 53 0.86 2.96 15.69
N SER A 54 -0.22 3.75 15.67
CA SER A 54 -1.45 3.43 16.40
C SER A 54 -2.21 2.20 15.88
N MET A 55 -1.90 1.72 14.67
CA MET A 55 -2.48 0.47 14.12
C MET A 55 -2.13 -0.74 14.99
N PHE A 56 -0.94 -0.76 15.59
CA PHE A 56 -0.52 -1.83 16.48
C PHE A 56 -1.48 -1.99 17.66
N ASP A 57 -1.79 -0.89 18.35
CA ASP A 57 -2.67 -0.90 19.52
C ASP A 57 -4.14 -1.04 19.15
N LYS A 58 -4.59 -0.38 18.08
CA LYS A 58 -6.01 -0.25 17.74
C LYS A 58 -6.54 -1.36 16.83
N ALA A 59 -5.68 -2.01 16.05
CA ALA A 59 -6.06 -3.07 15.13
C ALA A 59 -5.39 -4.40 15.49
N LEU A 60 -4.05 -4.44 15.53
CA LEU A 60 -3.32 -5.71 15.67
C LEU A 60 -3.56 -6.39 17.03
N LYS A 61 -3.40 -5.68 18.15
CA LYS A 61 -3.65 -6.24 19.49
C LYS A 61 -5.07 -6.82 19.62
N PRO A 62 -6.15 -6.09 19.26
CA PRO A 62 -7.50 -6.64 19.24
C PRO A 62 -7.67 -7.85 18.32
N PHE A 63 -7.03 -7.84 17.14
CA PHE A 63 -7.10 -8.91 16.15
C PHE A 63 -6.51 -10.22 16.70
N VAL A 64 -5.28 -10.17 17.21
CA VAL A 64 -4.57 -11.34 17.78
C VAL A 64 -5.31 -11.91 19.00
N ASN A 65 -5.97 -11.07 19.79
CA ASN A 65 -6.71 -11.53 20.98
C ASN A 65 -8.05 -12.23 20.64
N LYS A 66 -8.62 -12.00 19.46
CA LYS A 66 -9.98 -12.45 19.10
C LYS A 66 -10.00 -13.53 18.03
N GLU A 67 -9.07 -13.47 17.09
CA GLU A 67 -9.09 -14.29 15.90
C GLU A 67 -8.19 -15.52 16.07
N TRP A 68 -8.65 -16.66 15.55
CA TRP A 68 -7.81 -17.85 15.42
C TRP A 68 -6.84 -17.60 14.26
N LEU A 69 -5.62 -17.20 14.58
CA LEU A 69 -4.59 -16.94 13.58
C LEU A 69 -4.25 -18.20 12.81
N GLU A 70 -4.20 -18.10 11.48
CA GLU A 70 -3.56 -19.13 10.67
C GLU A 70 -2.06 -19.10 11.00
N ILE A 71 -1.55 -20.16 11.64
CA ILE A 71 -0.16 -20.26 12.12
C ILE A 71 0.87 -20.03 10.99
N ILE A 72 0.46 -20.25 9.74
CA ILE A 72 1.32 -20.19 8.56
C ILE A 72 1.52 -18.75 8.03
N ARG A 73 0.69 -17.78 8.45
CA ARG A 73 0.72 -16.41 7.91
C ARG A 73 1.14 -15.39 8.95
N ASP A 74 1.80 -14.33 8.49
CA ASP A 74 2.18 -13.22 9.36
C ASP A 74 0.94 -12.57 10.01
N PRO A 75 0.93 -12.35 11.34
CA PRO A 75 -0.22 -11.77 12.03
C PRO A 75 -0.55 -10.33 11.59
N VAL A 76 0.44 -9.55 11.17
CA VAL A 76 0.26 -8.19 10.67
C VAL A 76 -0.45 -8.24 9.31
N ASP A 77 0.03 -9.08 8.39
CA ASP A 77 -0.60 -9.26 7.08
C ASP A 77 -2.05 -9.73 7.21
N GLN A 78 -2.31 -10.69 8.10
CA GLN A 78 -3.67 -11.18 8.39
C GLN A 78 -4.57 -10.07 8.93
N CYS A 79 -4.07 -9.26 9.87
CA CYS A 79 -4.80 -8.14 10.45
C CYS A 79 -5.16 -7.08 9.39
N VAL A 80 -4.18 -6.67 8.58
CA VAL A 80 -4.37 -5.68 7.51
C VAL A 80 -5.36 -6.22 6.47
N SER A 81 -5.21 -7.47 6.05
CA SER A 81 -6.12 -8.12 5.10
C SER A 81 -7.56 -8.21 5.63
N HIS A 82 -7.74 -8.56 6.91
CA HIS A 82 -9.04 -8.59 7.56
C HIS A 82 -9.71 -7.21 7.51
N HIS A 83 -9.01 -6.14 7.89
CA HIS A 83 -9.57 -4.81 7.93
C HIS A 83 -9.85 -4.21 6.54
N LEU A 84 -8.97 -4.43 5.56
CA LEU A 84 -9.20 -3.98 4.18
C LEU A 84 -10.35 -4.76 3.50
N SER A 85 -10.48 -6.05 3.78
CA SER A 85 -11.61 -6.85 3.28
C SER A 85 -12.95 -6.39 3.86
N ARG A 86 -13.00 -6.08 5.15
CA ARG A 86 -14.21 -5.50 5.78
C ARG A 86 -14.51 -4.07 5.32
N MET A 87 -13.48 -3.30 4.95
CA MET A 87 -13.69 -1.99 4.34
C MET A 87 -14.38 -2.13 2.98
N LYS A 88 -13.99 -3.11 2.16
CA LYS A 88 -14.63 -3.41 0.87
C LYS A 88 -16.12 -3.71 1.00
N GLU A 89 -16.56 -4.38 2.06
CA GLU A 89 -17.99 -4.65 2.34
C GLU A 89 -18.83 -3.38 2.49
N LYS A 90 -18.22 -2.22 2.80
CA LYS A 90 -18.92 -0.93 2.90
C LYS A 90 -19.25 -0.30 1.55
N PHE A 91 -18.82 -0.91 0.45
CA PHE A 91 -19.02 -0.44 -0.91
C PHE A 91 -19.59 -1.56 -1.81
N PRO A 92 -20.80 -2.09 -1.50
CA PRO A 92 -21.36 -3.23 -2.22
C PRO A 92 -21.60 -2.95 -3.71
N ASP A 93 -21.85 -1.68 -4.06
CA ASP A 93 -22.15 -1.26 -5.43
C ASP A 93 -20.89 -0.91 -6.25
N GLN A 94 -19.68 -1.06 -5.67
CA GLN A 94 -18.43 -0.69 -6.33
C GLN A 94 -17.51 -1.90 -6.50
N ARG A 95 -16.90 -1.99 -7.68
CA ARG A 95 -15.79 -2.92 -7.90
C ARG A 95 -14.54 -2.37 -7.25
N ILE A 96 -14.10 -3.00 -6.17
CA ILE A 96 -12.86 -2.65 -5.45
C ILE A 96 -11.86 -3.81 -5.57
N ASP A 97 -10.70 -3.50 -6.12
CA ASP A 97 -9.52 -4.37 -6.14
C ASP A 97 -8.57 -3.90 -5.03
N ILE A 98 -8.03 -4.85 -4.26
CA ILE A 98 -7.06 -4.58 -3.18
C ILE A 98 -5.77 -5.30 -3.54
N ILE A 99 -4.64 -4.62 -3.41
CA ILE A 99 -3.30 -5.17 -3.65
C ILE A 99 -2.47 -4.88 -2.40
N PHE A 100 -1.92 -5.92 -1.78
CA PHE A 100 -1.05 -5.78 -0.61
C PHE A 100 0.42 -5.63 -1.01
N ASP A 101 1.20 -4.94 -0.18
CA ASP A 101 2.62 -4.62 -0.41
C ASP A 101 3.52 -5.87 -0.44
N TYR A 102 3.09 -6.95 0.23
CA TYR A 102 3.75 -8.25 0.19
C TYR A 102 3.37 -9.11 -1.03
N GLU A 103 2.46 -8.68 -1.90
CA GLU A 103 2.06 -9.48 -3.07
C GLU A 103 3.10 -9.41 -4.21
N ILE A 104 3.55 -10.59 -4.63
CA ILE A 104 4.55 -10.76 -5.67
C ILE A 104 3.95 -11.57 -6.83
N LEU A 105 4.20 -11.14 -8.06
CA LEU A 105 3.86 -11.86 -9.29
C LEU A 105 4.72 -13.12 -9.43
N PRO A 106 4.29 -14.13 -10.23
CA PRO A 106 5.12 -15.30 -10.52
C PRO A 106 6.52 -14.96 -11.07
N SER A 107 6.66 -13.80 -11.71
CA SER A 107 7.92 -13.23 -12.19
C SER A 107 8.83 -12.63 -11.11
N ARG A 108 8.51 -12.83 -9.81
CA ARG A 108 9.21 -12.26 -8.64
C ARG A 108 9.14 -10.73 -8.53
N LYS A 109 8.31 -10.07 -9.35
CA LYS A 109 8.09 -8.63 -9.27
C LYS A 109 6.97 -8.30 -8.30
N PRO A 110 7.07 -7.22 -7.49
CA PRO A 110 5.94 -6.79 -6.67
C PRO A 110 4.76 -6.40 -7.58
N LYS A 111 3.53 -6.67 -7.13
CA LYS A 111 2.33 -6.30 -7.89
C LYS A 111 2.17 -4.78 -8.05
N PHE A 112 2.68 -4.00 -7.10
CA PHE A 112 2.82 -2.55 -7.20
C PHE A 112 4.01 -2.06 -6.36
N LEU A 113 4.47 -0.84 -6.63
CA LEU A 113 5.57 -0.21 -5.90
C LEU A 113 5.01 0.75 -4.84
N ALA A 114 4.95 0.26 -3.60
CA ALA A 114 4.30 0.97 -2.48
C ALA A 114 4.85 2.38 -2.24
N GLN A 115 6.17 2.56 -2.27
CA GLN A 115 6.79 3.87 -2.07
C GLN A 115 6.44 4.86 -3.19
N THR A 116 6.37 4.40 -4.44
CA THR A 116 5.92 5.24 -5.56
C THR A 116 4.46 5.66 -5.38
N ALA A 117 3.58 4.72 -5.01
CA ALA A 117 2.17 5.03 -4.74
C ALA A 117 2.02 6.05 -3.59
N ALA A 118 2.77 5.88 -2.50
CA ALA A 118 2.79 6.83 -1.39
C ALA A 118 3.25 8.23 -1.82
N HIS A 119 4.25 8.32 -2.70
CA HIS A 119 4.77 9.58 -3.21
C HIS A 119 3.78 10.33 -4.10
N VAL A 120 3.23 9.66 -5.11
CA VAL A 120 2.30 10.31 -6.06
C VAL A 120 0.95 10.66 -5.42
N ALA A 121 0.58 9.97 -4.33
CA ALA A 121 -0.58 10.31 -3.51
C ALA A 121 -0.33 11.47 -2.54
N GLY A 122 0.92 11.96 -2.44
CA GLY A 122 1.32 13.00 -1.49
C GLY A 122 1.34 12.54 -0.03
N ALA A 123 1.35 11.22 0.23
CA ALA A 123 1.36 10.67 1.58
C ALA A 123 2.75 10.75 2.23
N ALA A 124 3.80 10.43 1.47
CA ALA A 124 5.17 10.47 1.95
C ALA A 124 6.14 10.78 0.79
N TYR A 125 7.13 11.64 1.01
CA TYR A 125 8.14 11.91 -0.01
C TYR A 125 9.06 10.68 -0.16
N TYR A 126 9.22 10.17 -1.39
CA TYR A 126 10.08 9.03 -1.67
C TYR A 126 11.47 9.53 -2.10
N TYR A 127 12.37 9.64 -1.12
CA TYR A 127 13.78 9.95 -1.38
C TYR A 127 14.45 8.77 -2.11
N GLN A 128 14.99 9.05 -3.29
CA GLN A 128 15.72 8.11 -4.12
C GLN A 128 17.17 8.56 -4.26
N ARG A 129 18.04 7.61 -4.64
CA ARG A 129 19.45 7.89 -4.94
C ARG A 129 19.66 9.03 -5.93
N LYS A 130 18.76 9.16 -6.93
CA LYS A 130 18.77 10.26 -7.92
C LYS A 130 18.57 11.65 -7.31
N ASP A 131 18.03 11.74 -6.08
CA ASP A 131 17.82 12.99 -5.37
C ASP A 131 19.09 13.47 -4.64
N VAL A 132 20.16 12.66 -4.64
CA VAL A 132 21.45 12.96 -3.99
C VAL A 132 22.46 13.44 -5.04
N LYS A 133 22.83 14.73 -4.98
CA LYS A 133 23.70 15.38 -5.98
C LYS A 133 25.12 14.84 -6.04
N LEU A 134 25.72 14.54 -4.88
CA LEU A 134 27.07 14.02 -4.73
C LEU A 134 27.00 12.64 -4.09
N ASP A 135 26.49 11.70 -4.88
CA ASP A 135 26.21 10.34 -4.45
C ASP A 135 27.50 9.55 -4.11
N PRO A 136 27.71 9.16 -2.83
CA PRO A 136 28.93 8.49 -2.39
C PRO A 136 28.89 6.97 -2.61
N TRP A 137 27.80 6.40 -3.14
CA TRP A 137 27.56 4.96 -3.11
C TRP A 137 28.19 4.16 -4.26
N GLY A 138 28.91 4.83 -5.18
CA GLY A 138 29.64 4.16 -6.28
C GLY A 138 28.77 3.27 -7.18
N LYS A 139 29.34 2.39 -8.00
CA LYS A 139 28.54 1.41 -8.78
C LYS A 139 28.07 0.23 -7.90
N LYS A 140 27.32 0.49 -6.82
CA LYS A 140 26.59 -0.57 -6.11
C LYS A 140 25.31 -0.93 -6.86
N LEU A 141 25.21 -2.17 -7.33
CA LEU A 141 23.96 -2.78 -7.76
C LEU A 141 23.10 -3.03 -6.51
N LEU A 142 21.84 -2.62 -6.53
CA LEU A 142 20.87 -2.95 -5.48
C LEU A 142 20.75 -4.49 -5.40
N GLY A 143 21.23 -5.09 -4.31
CA GLY A 143 21.09 -6.53 -4.03
C GLY A 143 22.33 -7.30 -3.55
N GLN A 144 23.52 -6.68 -3.41
CA GLN A 144 24.74 -7.41 -2.99
C GLN A 144 25.09 -7.35 -1.50
N ASP A 145 24.35 -6.63 -0.65
CA ASP A 145 24.62 -6.55 0.80
C ASP A 145 23.42 -7.05 1.64
N GLN A 146 22.95 -8.28 1.39
CA GLN A 146 22.15 -9.04 2.37
C GLN A 146 22.67 -10.47 2.43
N THR A 147 23.84 -10.65 3.05
CA THR A 147 24.22 -11.93 3.67
C THR A 147 23.57 -11.98 5.05
N TRP A 148 22.63 -12.91 5.23
CA TRP A 148 22.29 -13.48 6.54
C TRP A 148 23.17 -14.70 6.77
#